data_AF-A0A5J4TLN1-F1
#
_entry.id   AF-A0A5J4TLN1-F1
#
_cell.length_a   1.000
_cell.length_b   1.000
_cell.length_c   1.000
_cell.angle_alpha   90.00
_cell.angle_beta   90.00
_cell.angle_gamma   90.00
#
_symmetry.space_group_name_H-M   'P 1'
#
loop_
_entity.id
_entity.type
_entity.pdbx_description
1 polymer ?
#
loop_
_entity_poly.entity_id
_entity_poly.type
_entity_poly.pdbx_seq_one_letter_code
_entity_poly.pdbx_strand_id
1 'polypeptide(L)'
;MISKTLERPPEVKDDILWDLLTKMLAFDRKDRISASDALNHEFFTSDKVLNEISKEVRNIALAAQTSKNKGNHYVTQYDTNSLFIIPLRKIKQILSDDPESVVSPQLQFNPNLIWILLLIYLVPQFPWIRKCNAKICLYK
;
A
#
# COMPACT_ATOMS: atom_id res chain seq x y z
N MET A 1 22.26 2.80 -42.03
CA MET A 1 21.16 2.80 -41.05
C MET A 1 21.35 1.59 -40.16
N ILE A 2 21.55 1.77 -38.86
CA ILE A 2 21.68 0.66 -37.92
C ILE A 2 20.25 0.27 -37.53
N SER A 3 19.72 -0.81 -38.10
CA SER A 3 18.46 -1.39 -37.64
C SER A 3 18.71 -1.98 -36.26
N LYS A 4 18.29 -1.28 -35.22
CA LYS A 4 18.34 -1.80 -33.86
C LYS A 4 17.13 -2.69 -33.67
N THR A 5 17.37 -3.99 -33.53
CA THR A 5 16.33 -4.99 -33.25
C THR A 5 16.51 -5.46 -31.82
N LEU A 6 15.41 -5.65 -31.10
CA LEU A 6 15.43 -6.25 -29.78
C LEU A 6 15.59 -7.77 -29.94
N GLU A 7 16.66 -8.33 -29.38
CA GLU A 7 16.84 -9.77 -29.32
C GLU A 7 16.02 -10.34 -28.16
N ARG A 8 15.26 -11.40 -28.44
CA ARG A 8 14.42 -12.06 -27.43
C ARG A 8 15.29 -12.94 -26.54
N PRO A 9 15.33 -12.70 -25.22
CA PRO A 9 16.01 -13.59 -24.29
C PRO A 9 15.27 -14.92 -24.18
N PRO A 10 15.99 -16.05 -23.97
CA PRO A 10 15.39 -17.39 -23.91
C PRO A 10 14.48 -17.60 -22.68
N GLU A 11 14.56 -16.71 -21.68
CA GLU A 11 13.74 -16.73 -20.47
C GLU A 11 12.28 -16.34 -20.75
N VAL A 12 12.05 -15.46 -21.73
CA VAL A 12 10.71 -14.97 -22.06
C VAL A 12 10.05 -15.92 -23.05
N LYS A 13 9.26 -16.88 -22.54
CA LYS A 13 8.57 -17.89 -23.35
C LYS A 13 7.22 -17.44 -23.90
N ASP A 14 6.56 -16.49 -23.22
CA ASP A 14 5.23 -16.04 -23.62
C ASP A 14 5.28 -15.03 -24.77
N ASP A 15 4.67 -15.39 -25.90
CA ASP A 15 4.69 -14.57 -27.11
C ASP A 15 3.88 -13.28 -26.95
N ILE A 16 2.76 -13.32 -26.23
CA ILE A 16 1.90 -12.16 -25.95
C ILE A 16 2.63 -11.13 -25.08
N LEU A 17 3.40 -11.61 -24.09
CA LEU A 17 4.24 -10.75 -23.26
C LEU A 17 5.35 -10.11 -24.10
N TRP A 18 6.00 -10.90 -24.96
CA TRP A 18 7.05 -10.40 -25.84
C TRP A 18 6.53 -9.34 -26.82
N ASP A 19 5.34 -9.54 -27.40
CA ASP A 19 4.71 -8.57 -28.29
C ASP A 19 4.45 -7.22 -27.57
N LEU A 20 3.96 -7.25 -26.33
CA LEU A 20 3.80 -6.04 -25.53
C LEU A 20 5.15 -5.35 -25.28
N LEU A 21 6.17 -6.11 -24.87
CA LEU A 21 7.50 -5.56 -24.56
C LEU A 21 8.16 -4.91 -25.79
N THR A 22 8.08 -5.55 -26.96
CA THR A 22 8.65 -4.99 -28.19
C THR A 22 8.00 -3.66 -28.58
N LYS A 23 6.69 -3.53 -28.40
CA LYS A 23 5.94 -2.28 -28.64
C LYS A 23 6.26 -1.19 -27.61
N MET A 24 6.50 -1.55 -26.34
CA MET A 24 6.88 -0.60 -25.29
C MET A 24 8.33 -0.12 -25.42
N LEU A 25 9.23 -1.00 -25.83
CA LEU A 25 10.67 -0.75 -25.95
C LEU A 25 11.11 -0.38 -27.38
N ALA A 26 10.16 0.02 -28.24
CA ALA A 26 10.46 0.51 -29.58
C ALA A 26 11.45 1.69 -29.53
N PHE A 27 12.48 1.60 -30.39
CA PHE A 27 13.56 2.59 -30.47
C PHE A 27 13.07 3.93 -31.00
N ASP A 28 12.22 3.92 -32.02
CA ASP A 28 11.54 5.13 -32.46
C ASP A 28 10.42 5.46 -31.48
N ARG A 29 10.32 6.74 -31.12
CA ARG A 29 9.22 7.27 -30.30
C ARG A 29 7.88 7.14 -31.03
N LYS A 30 7.86 7.24 -32.35
CA LYS A 30 6.62 7.18 -33.15
C LYS A 30 6.00 5.79 -33.15
N ASP A 31 6.84 4.76 -33.10
CA ASP A 31 6.41 3.35 -33.09
C ASP A 31 6.12 2.85 -31.67
N ARG A 32 6.44 3.65 -30.65
CA ARG A 32 6.21 3.29 -29.25
C ARG A 32 4.72 3.36 -28.92
N ILE A 33 4.20 2.26 -28.37
CA ILE A 33 2.81 2.17 -27.92
C ILE A 33 2.51 3.22 -26.83
N SER A 34 1.31 3.80 -26.89
CA SER A 34 0.84 4.71 -25.84
C SER A 34 0.46 3.92 -24.59
N ALA A 35 0.47 4.58 -23.42
CA ALA A 35 0.09 3.91 -22.17
C ALA A 35 -1.38 3.41 -22.20
N SER A 36 -2.28 4.17 -22.84
CA SER A 36 -3.68 3.77 -23.00
C SER A 36 -3.82 2.53 -23.89
N ASP A 37 -3.06 2.46 -24.98
CA ASP A 37 -3.13 1.30 -25.88
C ASP A 37 -2.46 0.07 -25.27
N ALA A 38 -1.38 0.26 -24.51
CA ALA A 38 -0.70 -0.81 -23.79
C ALA A 38 -1.62 -1.47 -22.74
N LEU A 39 -2.45 -0.68 -22.04
CA LEU A 39 -3.42 -1.22 -21.08
C LEU A 39 -4.54 -2.03 -21.75
N ASN A 40 -4.83 -1.77 -23.01
CA ASN A 40 -5.82 -2.52 -23.79
C ASN A 40 -5.24 -3.78 -24.47
N HIS A 41 -3.94 -4.04 -24.30
CA HIS A 41 -3.26 -5.18 -24.89
C HIS A 41 -3.80 -6.51 -24.35
N GLU A 42 -3.78 -7.55 -25.19
CA GLU A 42 -4.26 -8.91 -24.85
C GLU A 42 -3.59 -9.46 -23.58
N PHE A 43 -2.36 -9.03 -23.30
CA PHE A 43 -1.65 -9.39 -22.08
C PHE A 43 -2.44 -9.04 -20.80
N PHE A 44 -3.19 -7.93 -20.79
CA PHE A 44 -4.00 -7.51 -19.64
C PHE A 44 -5.49 -7.83 -19.80
N THR A 45 -5.98 -7.94 -21.04
CA THR A 45 -7.42 -8.09 -21.34
C THR A 45 -7.85 -9.52 -21.70
N SER A 46 -6.90 -10.46 -21.82
CA SER A 46 -7.24 -11.85 -22.15
C SER A 46 -8.17 -12.51 -21.13
N ASP A 47 -9.05 -13.38 -21.62
CA ASP A 47 -10.00 -14.13 -20.80
C ASP A 47 -9.29 -14.96 -19.71
N LYS A 48 -8.06 -15.40 -19.98
CA LYS A 48 -7.23 -16.11 -19.00
C LYS A 48 -6.97 -15.25 -17.76
N VAL A 49 -6.60 -13.99 -17.96
CA VAL A 49 -6.32 -13.05 -16.86
C VAL A 49 -7.60 -12.72 -16.09
N LEU A 50 -8.73 -12.56 -16.77
CA LEU A 50 -10.03 -12.35 -16.11
C LEU A 50 -10.44 -13.55 -15.24
N ASN A 51 -10.08 -14.77 -15.64
CA ASN A 51 -10.33 -15.98 -14.87
C ASN A 51 -9.41 -16.14 -13.65
N GLU A 52 -8.21 -15.54 -13.67
CA GLU A 52 -7.27 -15.55 -12.54
C GLU A 52 -7.75 -14.69 -11.35
N ILE A 53 -8.72 -13.79 -11.58
CA ILE A 53 -9.30 -12.97 -10.52
C ILE A 53 -9.94 -13.89 -9.46
N SER A 54 -9.41 -13.81 -8.24
CA SER A 54 -9.90 -14.63 -7.14
C SER A 54 -11.35 -14.31 -6.77
N LYS A 55 -12.09 -15.33 -6.33
CA LYS A 55 -13.46 -15.17 -5.83
C LYS A 55 -13.55 -14.15 -4.69
N GLU A 56 -12.52 -14.08 -3.85
CA GLU A 56 -12.41 -13.09 -2.77
C GLU A 56 -12.51 -11.65 -3.29
N VAL A 57 -11.71 -11.32 -4.31
CA VAL A 57 -11.67 -10.00 -4.96
C VAL A 57 -13.05 -9.66 -5.53
N ARG A 58 -13.68 -10.61 -6.23
CA ARG A 58 -15.03 -10.44 -6.78
C ARG A 58 -16.06 -10.13 -5.70
N ASN A 59 -16.01 -10.83 -4.57
CA ASN A 59 -16.93 -10.62 -3.46
C ASN A 59 -16.76 -9.23 -2.82
N ILE A 60 -15.53 -8.74 -2.69
CA ILE A 60 -15.24 -7.40 -2.15
C ILE A 60 -15.82 -6.33 -3.09
N ALA A 61 -15.57 -6.45 -4.40
CA ALA A 61 -16.13 -5.54 -5.41
C ALA A 61 -17.68 -5.52 -5.37
N LEU A 62 -18.31 -6.69 -5.27
CA LEU A 62 -19.77 -6.81 -5.17
C LEU A 62 -20.33 -6.19 -3.89
N ALA A 63 -19.63 -6.34 -2.76
CA ALA A 63 -20.03 -5.72 -1.50
C ALA A 63 -19.94 -4.19 -1.59
N ALA A 64 -18.86 -3.66 -2.17
CA ALA A 64 -18.70 -2.23 -2.43
C ALA A 64 -19.81 -1.70 -3.35
N GLN A 65 -20.09 -2.40 -4.46
CA GLN A 65 -21.16 -2.03 -5.39
C GLN A 65 -22.53 -2.02 -4.70
N THR A 66 -22.81 -3.01 -3.85
CA THR A 66 -24.07 -3.08 -3.09
C THR A 66 -24.20 -1.91 -2.11
N SER A 67 -23.10 -1.53 -1.43
CA SER A 67 -23.09 -0.37 -0.52
C SER A 67 -23.32 0.94 -1.30
N LYS A 68 -22.67 1.10 -2.45
CA LYS A 68 -22.87 2.27 -3.34
C LYS A 68 -24.32 2.39 -3.81
N ASN A 69 -24.92 1.27 -4.24
CA ASN A 69 -26.32 1.22 -4.67
C ASN A 69 -27.31 1.54 -3.53
N LYS A 70 -26.91 1.34 -2.26
CA LYS A 70 -27.69 1.72 -1.07
C LYS A 70 -27.56 3.21 -0.70
N GLY A 71 -26.83 4.00 -1.48
CA GLY A 71 -26.65 5.45 -1.26
C GLY A 71 -25.39 5.83 -0.50
N ASN A 72 -24.41 4.91 -0.35
CA ASN A 72 -23.13 5.26 0.23
C ASN A 72 -22.26 6.04 -0.78
N HIS A 73 -22.03 7.32 -0.52
CA HIS A 73 -21.21 8.21 -1.35
C HIS A 73 -19.70 8.11 -1.12
N TYR A 74 -19.25 7.39 -0.09
CA TYR A 74 -17.82 7.17 0.17
C TYR A 74 -17.22 6.09 -0.73
N VAL A 75 -18.06 5.28 -1.39
CA VAL A 75 -17.59 4.22 -2.31
C VAL A 75 -17.30 4.80 -3.68
N THR A 76 -16.04 4.72 -4.10
CA THR A 76 -15.58 5.22 -5.39
C THR A 76 -15.85 4.23 -6.53
N GLN A 77 -15.55 4.63 -7.75
CA GLN A 77 -15.60 3.72 -8.91
C GLN A 77 -14.52 2.63 -8.89
N TYR A 78 -13.44 2.84 -8.15
CA TYR A 78 -12.33 1.89 -8.05
C TYR A 78 -12.66 0.76 -7.08
N ASP A 79 -13.39 1.06 -6.01
CA ASP A 79 -13.84 0.07 -5.01
C ASP A 79 -14.82 -0.96 -5.61
N THR A 80 -15.57 -0.55 -6.63
CA THR A 80 -16.59 -1.39 -7.26
C THR A 80 -16.05 -2.33 -8.34
N ASN A 81 -14.82 -2.13 -8.79
CA ASN A 81 -14.24 -2.91 -9.88
C ASN A 81 -13.15 -3.85 -9.36
N SER A 82 -13.33 -5.14 -9.63
CA SER A 82 -12.42 -6.21 -9.17
C SER A 82 -10.98 -6.06 -9.68
N LEU A 83 -10.75 -5.42 -10.84
CA LEU A 83 -9.41 -5.24 -11.41
C LEU A 83 -8.52 -4.32 -10.58
N PHE A 84 -9.11 -3.46 -9.75
CA PHE A 84 -8.37 -2.51 -8.90
C PHE A 84 -8.24 -2.99 -7.45
N ILE A 85 -8.69 -4.20 -7.12
CA ILE A 85 -8.70 -4.72 -5.76
C ILE A 85 -7.57 -5.74 -5.58
N ILE A 86 -6.71 -5.49 -4.60
CA ILE A 86 -5.61 -6.39 -4.25
C ILE A 86 -5.89 -7.00 -2.87
N PRO A 87 -5.99 -8.33 -2.74
CA PRO A 87 -6.17 -8.98 -1.44
C PRO A 87 -5.01 -8.70 -0.50
N LEU A 88 -5.31 -8.46 0.78
CA LEU A 88 -4.29 -8.18 1.80
C LEU A 88 -3.23 -9.28 1.92
N ARG A 89 -3.62 -10.55 1.71
CA ARG A 89 -2.67 -11.68 1.70
C ARG A 89 -1.58 -11.53 0.62
N LYS A 90 -1.92 -10.97 -0.53
CA LYS A 90 -0.97 -10.74 -1.63
C LYS A 90 -0.02 -9.59 -1.30
N ILE A 91 -0.55 -8.49 -0.75
CA ILE A 91 0.27 -7.36 -0.30
C ILE A 91 1.28 -7.82 0.75
N LYS A 92 0.85 -8.64 1.72
CA LYS A 92 1.75 -9.19 2.74
C LYS A 92 2.85 -10.05 2.14
N GLN A 93 2.54 -10.92 1.17
CA GLN A 93 3.56 -11.73 0.49
C GLN A 93 4.62 -10.84 -0.18
N ILE A 94 4.18 -9.85 -0.96
CA ILE A 94 5.08 -8.91 -1.65
C ILE A 94 5.99 -8.16 -0.66
N LEU A 95 5.43 -7.72 0.48
CA LEU A 95 6.19 -6.98 1.49
C LEU A 95 7.05 -7.87 2.41
N SER A 96 6.80 -9.17 2.45
CA SER A 96 7.54 -10.13 3.31
C SER A 96 8.76 -10.73 2.61
N ASP A 97 8.82 -10.68 1.28
CA ASP A 97 9.83 -11.35 0.46
C ASP A 97 11.07 -10.49 0.13
N ASP A 98 11.40 -9.47 0.93
CA ASP A 98 12.66 -8.72 0.79
C ASP A 98 13.84 -9.51 1.42
N PRO A 99 14.85 -9.97 0.65
CA PRO A 99 16.11 -10.47 1.23
C PRO A 99 17.04 -9.36 1.74
N GLU A 100 16.66 -8.07 1.62
CA GLU A 100 17.57 -6.94 1.87
C GLU A 100 16.97 -5.75 2.67
N SER A 101 15.85 -5.93 3.36
CA SER A 101 15.31 -4.89 4.27
C SER A 101 15.93 -4.94 5.66
N VAL A 102 17.18 -4.47 5.76
CA VAL A 102 17.74 -3.96 7.01
C VAL A 102 17.00 -2.66 7.36
N VAL A 103 16.27 -2.67 8.51
CA VAL A 103 15.78 -1.53 9.31
C VAL A 103 14.56 -0.81 8.70
N SER A 104 13.40 -0.77 9.36
CA SER A 104 13.24 -0.27 10.74
C SER A 104 12.49 -1.21 11.69
N PRO A 105 13.03 -1.42 12.92
CA PRO A 105 12.34 -2.10 14.00
C PRO A 105 11.02 -1.41 14.32
N GLN A 106 10.03 -2.23 14.63
CA GLN A 106 8.86 -1.93 15.44
C GLN A 106 9.14 -0.75 16.38
N LEU A 107 8.30 0.30 16.33
CA LEU A 107 8.18 1.21 17.46
C LEU A 107 7.71 0.37 18.66
N GLN A 108 8.65 -0.19 19.41
CA GLN A 108 8.38 -0.73 20.73
C GLN A 108 7.97 0.45 21.59
N PHE A 109 6.66 0.67 21.68
CA PHE A 109 6.07 1.48 22.72
C PHE A 109 6.43 0.83 24.05
N ASN A 110 7.51 1.33 24.66
CA ASN A 110 7.90 0.94 25.99
C ASN A 110 6.91 1.64 26.95
N PRO A 111 5.98 0.92 27.60
CA PRO A 111 4.92 1.54 28.39
C PRO A 111 5.48 2.39 29.55
N ASN A 112 6.72 2.10 29.97
CA ASN A 112 7.41 2.86 31.02
C ASN A 112 7.84 4.27 30.57
N LEU A 113 8.03 4.53 29.27
CA LEU A 113 8.42 5.86 28.78
C LEU A 113 7.26 6.87 28.87
N ILE A 114 6.01 6.40 28.75
CA ILE A 114 4.81 7.24 28.86
C ILE A 114 4.67 7.77 30.30
N TRP A 115 4.94 6.94 31.31
CA TRP A 115 4.91 7.36 32.72
C TRP A 115 6.00 8.38 33.05
N ILE A 116 7.20 8.24 32.47
CA ILE A 116 8.30 9.19 32.67
C ILE A 116 7.96 10.55 32.04
N LEU A 117 7.36 10.57 30.84
CA LEU A 117 6.92 11.81 30.21
C LEU A 117 5.74 12.45 30.94
N LEU A 118 4.79 11.67 31.47
CA LEU A 118 3.73 12.17 32.35
C LEU A 118 4.30 12.77 33.64
N LEU A 119 5.30 12.14 34.27
CA LEU A 119 5.96 12.69 35.46
C LEU A 119 6.70 14.00 35.17
N ILE A 120 7.34 14.15 34.01
CA ILE A 120 8.02 15.40 33.65
C ILE A 120 7.00 16.52 33.33
N TYR A 121 5.88 16.21 32.67
CA TYR A 121 4.87 17.22 32.29
C TYR A 121 3.86 17.58 33.40
N LEU A 122 3.66 16.74 34.43
CA LEU A 122 2.75 17.05 35.57
C LEU A 122 3.45 17.66 36.79
N VAL A 123 4.78 17.69 36.85
CA VAL A 123 5.51 18.21 38.03
C VAL A 123 5.54 19.75 38.17
N PRO A 124 5.28 20.62 37.17
CA PRO A 124 5.33 22.07 37.44
C PRO A 124 4.02 22.66 37.98
N GLN A 125 3.00 21.88 38.36
CA GLN A 125 1.69 22.42 38.80
C GLN A 125 1.41 22.35 40.32
N PHE A 126 2.39 21.97 41.15
CA PHE A 126 2.25 21.98 42.62
C PHE A 126 3.37 22.77 43.32
N PRO A 127 3.18 24.08 43.59
CA PRO A 127 4.10 24.87 44.41
C PRO A 127 3.75 24.72 45.90
N TRP A 128 4.00 23.57 46.53
CA TRP A 128 3.81 23.42 47.99
C TRP A 128 4.97 22.78 48.75
N ILE A 129 6.12 22.55 48.10
CA ILE A 129 7.31 22.05 48.81
C ILE A 129 8.39 23.11 48.86
N ARG A 130 8.13 24.21 49.59
CA ARG A 130 9.17 25.00 50.25
C ARG A 130 8.65 25.57 51.58
N LYS A 131 9.32 25.14 52.65
CA LYS A 131 9.35 25.70 54.02
C LYS A 131 8.07 25.55 54.85
N CYS A 132 8.11 24.60 55.80
CA CYS A 132 7.85 24.90 57.21
C CYS A 132 8.55 23.84 58.07
N ASN A 133 9.66 24.26 58.68
CA ASN A 133 10.31 23.59 59.78
C ASN A 133 9.75 24.21 61.07
N ALA A 134 9.37 23.37 62.04
CA ALA A 134 9.03 23.69 63.42
C ALA A 134 7.80 24.58 63.74
N LYS A 135 6.96 24.03 64.64
CA LYS A 135 5.91 24.66 65.48
C LYS A 135 4.53 24.94 64.84
N ILE A 136 3.58 24.08 65.22
CA ILE A 136 2.21 24.37 65.71
C ILE A 136 1.45 25.53 65.05
N CYS A 137 0.32 25.20 64.40
CA CYS A 137 -0.99 25.90 64.39
C CYS A 137 -1.93 25.01 63.53
N LEU A 138 -2.85 24.19 64.04
CA LEU A 138 -4.14 24.44 64.72
C LEU A 138 -5.03 25.54 64.10
N TYR A 139 -6.24 25.09 63.72
CA TYR A 139 -7.49 25.79 63.36
C TYR A 139 -7.57 26.56 62.03
N LYS A 140 -8.49 26.15 61.14
CA LYS A 140 -9.94 26.36 61.30
C LYS A 140 -10.73 25.26 60.60
#